data_AF-A0AAN7SQT0-F1
#
_entry.id   AF-A0AAN7SQT0-F1
#
_cell.length_a   1.000
_cell.length_b   1.000
_cell.length_c   1.000
_cell.angle_alpha   90.00
_cell.angle_beta   90.00
_cell.angle_gamma   90.00
#
_symmetry.space_group_name_H-M   'P 1'
#
loop_
_entity.id
_entity.type
_entity.pdbx_description
1 polymer ?
#
loop_
_entity_poly.entity_id
_entity_poly.type
_entity_poly.pdbx_seq_one_letter_code
_entity_poly.pdbx_strand_id
1 'polypeptide(L)'
;MKSENDSDFEADSSSPQRFNQQKLNDLIREQNLSKESSELHASRLNEKNLLQPDINITFYRKRDKDLLPFYSEENNLVFCNNIKGLLQKMGLSEYTPDEWRLFIDSSRRSLKCVLLHNGNKYGSIPIGHSTSMKEEY
;
A
#
# COMPACT_ATOMS: atom_id res chain seq x y z
N MET A 1 -56.15 21.74 2.60
CA MET A 1 -54.73 21.98 2.34
C MET A 1 -54.00 21.74 3.65
N LYS A 2 -53.33 20.59 3.79
CA LYS A 2 -52.44 20.32 4.93
C LYS A 2 -51.10 20.96 4.59
N SER A 3 -50.67 21.94 5.37
CA SER A 3 -49.32 22.46 5.34
C SER A 3 -48.42 21.41 6.00
N GLU A 4 -47.63 20.71 5.20
CA GLU A 4 -46.52 19.91 5.69
C GLU A 4 -45.44 20.90 6.16
N ASN A 5 -45.23 20.95 7.48
CA ASN A 5 -44.11 21.67 8.06
C ASN A 5 -42.83 20.94 7.63
N ASP A 6 -42.13 21.52 6.68
CA ASP A 6 -40.75 21.19 6.35
C ASP A 6 -39.93 21.50 7.62
N SER A 7 -39.44 20.46 8.30
CA SER A 7 -38.70 20.67 9.55
C SER A 7 -37.35 21.24 9.17
N ASP A 8 -37.20 22.55 9.34
CA ASP A 8 -35.93 23.25 9.15
C ASP A 8 -34.81 22.48 9.83
N PHE A 9 -33.83 22.04 9.03
CA PHE A 9 -32.62 21.42 9.52
C PHE A 9 -31.87 22.47 10.35
N GLU A 10 -32.01 22.41 11.67
CA GLU A 10 -31.21 23.22 12.58
C GLU A 10 -29.75 22.76 12.45
N ALA A 11 -28.97 23.51 11.68
CA ALA A 11 -27.54 23.35 11.63
C ALA A 11 -26.99 23.72 13.01
N ASP A 12 -26.64 22.69 13.79
CA ASP A 12 -25.99 22.86 15.09
C ASP A 12 -24.76 23.74 14.90
N SER A 13 -24.79 24.95 15.47
CA SER A 13 -23.76 25.98 15.36
C SER A 13 -22.46 25.63 16.10
N SER A 14 -22.28 24.35 16.45
CA SER A 14 -21.10 23.85 17.12
C SER A 14 -19.92 23.84 16.14
N SER A 15 -18.78 24.38 16.59
CA SER A 15 -17.53 24.38 15.85
C SER A 15 -17.26 23.00 15.24
N PRO A 16 -16.73 22.91 14.00
CA PRO A 16 -16.54 21.62 13.32
C PRO A 16 -15.79 20.65 14.22
N GLN A 17 -16.39 19.47 14.43
CA GLN A 17 -15.82 18.45 15.31
C GLN A 17 -14.48 17.99 14.74
N ARG A 18 -13.40 18.24 15.49
CA ARG A 18 -12.07 17.78 15.10
C ARG A 18 -11.96 16.27 15.30
N PHE A 19 -11.39 15.58 14.31
CA PHE A 19 -11.06 14.16 14.41
C PHE A 19 -9.92 13.97 15.40
N ASN A 20 -9.99 12.90 16.19
CA ASN A 20 -8.87 12.37 16.97
C ASN A 20 -8.11 11.31 16.14
N GLN A 21 -6.97 10.83 16.64
CA GLN A 21 -6.15 9.83 15.91
C GLN A 21 -6.94 8.56 15.57
N GLN A 22 -7.78 8.07 16.48
CA GLN A 22 -8.56 6.86 16.27
C GLN A 22 -9.58 7.05 15.14
N LYS A 23 -10.37 8.12 15.17
CA LYS A 23 -11.35 8.44 14.12
C LYS A 23 -10.67 8.64 12.76
N LEU A 24 -9.50 9.27 12.72
CA LEU A 24 -8.73 9.43 11.49
C LEU A 24 -8.29 8.06 10.93
N ASN A 25 -7.76 7.17 11.77
CA ASN A 25 -7.33 5.83 11.36
C ASN A 25 -8.51 4.98 10.91
N ASP A 26 -9.63 5.04 11.61
CA ASP A 26 -10.86 4.33 11.26
C ASP A 26 -11.39 4.82 9.90
N LEU A 27 -11.43 6.13 9.68
CA LEU A 27 -11.85 6.74 8.41
C LEU A 27 -10.95 6.33 7.23
N ILE A 28 -9.64 6.23 7.44
CA ILE A 28 -8.69 5.75 6.42
C ILE A 28 -8.95 4.27 6.10
N ARG A 29 -9.19 3.43 7.12
CA ARG A 29 -9.46 2.00 6.97
C ARG A 29 -10.80 1.74 6.26
N GLU A 30 -11.85 2.46 6.63
CA GLU A 30 -13.18 2.33 6.04
C GLU A 30 -13.19 2.68 4.55
N GLN A 31 -12.40 3.67 4.15
CA GLN A 31 -12.25 4.06 2.74
C GLN A 31 -11.24 3.21 1.96
N ASN A 32 -10.55 2.27 2.60
CA ASN A 32 -9.52 1.42 2.00
C ASN A 32 -8.49 2.23 1.17
N LEU A 33 -8.03 3.35 1.71
CA LEU A 33 -7.13 4.27 1.00
C LEU A 33 -5.73 3.66 0.82
N SER A 34 -5.10 3.97 -0.32
CA SER A 34 -3.67 3.71 -0.52
C SER A 34 -2.84 4.52 0.49
N LYS A 35 -1.57 4.15 0.69
CA LYS A 35 -0.69 4.87 1.62
C LYS A 35 -0.48 6.33 1.22
N GLU A 36 -0.33 6.59 -0.07
CA GLU A 36 -0.20 7.97 -0.60
C GLU A 36 -1.50 8.75 -0.45
N SER A 37 -2.66 8.13 -0.76
CA SER A 37 -3.96 8.76 -0.57
C SER A 37 -4.25 9.04 0.90
N SER A 38 -3.82 8.16 1.82
CA SER A 38 -3.97 8.33 3.27
C SER A 38 -3.15 9.53 3.77
N GLU A 39 -1.90 9.64 3.35
CA GLU A 39 -1.02 10.79 3.66
C GLU A 39 -1.64 12.10 3.14
N LEU A 40 -2.11 12.11 1.89
CA LEU A 40 -2.74 13.28 1.28
C LEU A 40 -4.03 13.65 2.03
N HIS A 41 -4.87 12.67 2.35
CA HIS A 41 -6.13 12.88 3.06
C HIS A 41 -5.88 13.52 4.43
N ALA A 42 -4.98 12.94 5.24
CA ALA A 42 -4.63 13.48 6.55
C ALA A 42 -4.07 14.91 6.44
N SER A 43 -3.23 15.18 5.44
CA SER A 43 -2.68 16.52 5.18
C SER A 43 -3.77 17.55 4.86
N ARG A 44 -4.75 17.19 4.02
CA ARG A 44 -5.89 18.07 3.69
C ARG A 44 -6.81 18.34 4.87
N LEU A 45 -7.04 17.35 5.75
CA LEU A 45 -7.79 17.55 6.98
C LEU A 45 -7.06 18.49 7.95
N ASN A 46 -5.73 18.38 8.01
CA ASN A 46 -4.89 19.27 8.81
C ASN A 46 -4.96 20.72 8.30
N GLU A 47 -4.83 20.94 6.99
CA GLU A 47 -4.95 22.26 6.35
C GLU A 47 -6.28 22.95 6.66
N LYS A 48 -7.36 22.16 6.80
CA LYS A 48 -8.70 22.64 7.14
C LYS A 48 -8.96 22.78 8.65
N ASN A 49 -7.95 22.57 9.50
CA ASN A 49 -8.08 22.57 10.97
C ASN A 49 -9.13 21.59 11.51
N LEU A 50 -9.34 20.48 10.81
CA LEU A 50 -10.28 19.42 11.17
C LEU A 50 -9.64 18.31 12.02
N LEU A 51 -8.33 18.40 12.28
CA LEU A 51 -7.59 17.47 13.13
C LEU A 51 -7.31 18.09 14.50
N GLN A 52 -7.26 17.27 15.55
CA GLN A 52 -6.76 17.70 16.84
C GLN A 52 -5.24 18.03 16.76
N PRO A 53 -4.73 18.97 17.57
CA PRO A 53 -3.34 19.44 17.47
C PRO A 53 -2.27 18.38 17.78
N ASP A 54 -2.65 17.31 18.48
CA ASP A 54 -1.79 16.23 18.96
C ASP A 54 -1.76 15.01 18.03
N ILE A 55 -2.33 15.12 16.83
CA ILE A 55 -2.37 14.02 15.86
C ILE A 55 -1.04 13.85 15.14
N ASN A 56 -0.61 12.60 15.01
CA ASN A 56 0.55 12.22 14.21
C ASN A 56 0.12 11.89 12.79
N ILE A 57 0.52 12.73 11.84
CA ILE A 57 0.41 12.44 10.41
C ILE A 57 1.65 11.63 10.01
N THR A 58 1.43 10.44 9.47
CA THR A 58 2.51 9.59 8.95
C THR A 58 2.66 9.79 7.45
N PHE A 59 3.90 9.90 7.00
CA PHE A 59 4.24 10.08 5.58
C PHE A 59 4.68 8.75 4.96
N TYR A 60 4.27 8.53 3.72
CA TYR A 60 4.67 7.36 2.96
C TYR A 60 6.15 7.46 2.58
N ARG A 61 6.89 6.37 2.86
CA ARG A 61 8.32 6.29 2.56
C ARG A 61 8.51 6.03 1.07
N LYS A 62 9.34 6.83 0.42
CA LYS A 62 9.64 6.74 -1.02
C LYS A 62 10.85 5.85 -1.36
N ARG A 63 11.30 4.98 -0.44
CA ARG A 63 12.51 4.15 -0.64
C ARG A 63 12.35 3.09 -1.72
N ASP A 64 11.13 2.66 -1.96
CA ASP A 64 10.73 1.70 -2.98
C ASP A 64 10.55 2.33 -4.36
N LYS A 65 10.46 3.66 -4.46
CA LYS A 65 10.16 4.39 -5.71
C LYS A 65 11.12 4.04 -6.84
N ASP A 66 12.39 3.87 -6.52
CA ASP A 66 13.45 3.49 -7.45
C ASP A 66 13.36 2.04 -7.95
N LEU A 67 12.60 1.20 -7.26
CA LEU A 67 12.40 -0.21 -7.56
C LEU A 67 11.08 -0.46 -8.32
N LEU A 68 10.09 0.44 -8.20
CA LEU A 68 8.80 0.32 -8.87
C LEU A 68 8.89 0.03 -10.38
N PRO A 69 9.82 0.63 -11.17
CA PRO A 69 9.89 0.35 -12.60
C PRO A 69 10.20 -1.10 -12.97
N PHE A 70 10.77 -1.89 -12.05
CA PHE A 70 11.09 -3.31 -12.29
C PHE A 70 9.91 -4.25 -12.02
N TYR A 71 8.76 -3.72 -11.58
CA TYR A 71 7.57 -4.51 -11.29
C TYR A 71 6.40 -4.09 -12.18
N SER A 72 5.59 -5.08 -12.54
CA SER A 72 4.30 -4.91 -13.20
C SER A 72 3.23 -5.56 -12.35
N GLU A 73 1.98 -5.14 -12.54
CA GLU A 73 0.82 -5.74 -11.90
C GLU A 73 -0.21 -6.17 -12.95
N GLU A 74 -0.60 -7.43 -12.91
CA GLU A 74 -1.65 -8.00 -13.76
C GLU A 74 -2.53 -8.95 -12.93
N ASN A 75 -3.86 -8.85 -13.04
CA ASN A 75 -4.79 -9.76 -12.37
C ASN A 75 -4.55 -9.94 -10.85
N ASN A 76 -4.17 -8.85 -10.16
CA ASN A 76 -3.78 -8.84 -8.73
C ASN A 76 -2.50 -9.65 -8.41
N LEU A 77 -1.66 -9.94 -9.41
CA LEU A 77 -0.31 -10.45 -9.26
C LEU A 77 0.67 -9.34 -9.57
N VAL A 78 1.46 -8.95 -8.58
CA VAL A 78 2.63 -8.09 -8.79
C VAL A 78 3.81 -9.00 -9.08
N PHE A 79 4.54 -8.76 -10.16
CA PHE A 79 5.70 -9.56 -10.54
C PHE A 79 6.82 -8.69 -11.12
N CYS A 80 8.05 -9.14 -10.95
CA CYS A 80 9.22 -8.48 -11.50
C CYS A 80 9.30 -8.73 -13.01
N ASN A 81 9.27 -7.66 -13.79
CA ASN A 81 9.34 -7.71 -15.26
C ASN A 81 10.78 -7.66 -15.79
N ASN A 82 11.75 -7.32 -14.94
CA ASN A 82 13.17 -7.21 -15.30
C ASN A 82 14.09 -7.58 -14.13
N ILE A 83 14.30 -8.89 -13.96
CA ILE A 83 15.15 -9.45 -12.89
C ILE A 83 16.58 -8.93 -12.96
N LYS A 84 17.17 -8.90 -14.17
CA LYS A 84 18.55 -8.43 -14.36
C LYS A 84 18.71 -6.97 -13.91
N GLY A 85 17.81 -6.10 -14.34
CA GLY A 85 17.82 -4.68 -13.97
C GLY A 85 17.61 -4.46 -12.47
N LEU A 86 16.68 -5.22 -11.86
CA LEU A 86 16.46 -5.17 -10.41
C LEU A 86 17.74 -5.53 -9.63
N LEU A 87 18.39 -6.65 -10.00
CA LEU A 87 19.61 -7.11 -9.33
C LEU A 87 20.76 -6.11 -9.49
N GLN A 88 20.92 -5.54 -10.69
CA GLN A 88 21.91 -4.49 -10.95
C GLN A 88 21.64 -3.24 -10.11
N LYS A 89 20.38 -2.81 -10.00
CA LYS A 89 19.98 -1.67 -9.14
C LYS A 89 20.26 -1.96 -7.66
N MET A 90 20.16 -3.21 -7.24
CA MET A 90 20.47 -3.67 -5.87
C MET A 90 21.98 -3.85 -5.61
N GLY A 91 22.84 -3.60 -6.61
CA GLY A 91 24.30 -3.63 -6.46
C GLY A 91 24.98 -4.90 -6.98
N LEU A 92 24.26 -5.80 -7.65
CA LEU A 92 24.83 -6.99 -8.27
C LEU A 92 25.31 -6.68 -9.69
N SER A 93 26.62 -6.66 -9.92
CA SER A 93 27.20 -6.30 -11.23
C SER A 93 26.85 -7.28 -12.35
N GLU A 94 26.81 -8.57 -12.04
CA GLU A 94 26.55 -9.65 -12.99
C GLU A 94 25.41 -10.55 -12.51
N TYR A 95 24.52 -10.92 -13.43
CA TYR A 95 23.43 -11.85 -13.17
C TYR A 95 23.53 -13.04 -14.11
N THR A 96 23.80 -14.21 -13.53
CA THR A 96 23.83 -15.52 -14.22
C THR A 96 22.63 -16.34 -13.76
N PRO A 97 21.59 -16.57 -14.60
CA PRO A 97 20.38 -17.27 -14.19
C PRO A 97 20.61 -18.63 -13.51
N ASP A 98 21.61 -19.39 -13.97
CA ASP A 98 21.94 -20.72 -13.42
C ASP A 98 22.44 -20.69 -11.96
N GLU A 99 22.86 -19.52 -11.46
CA GLU A 99 23.24 -19.32 -10.06
C GLU A 99 22.03 -19.05 -9.15
N TRP A 100 20.83 -18.94 -9.71
CA TRP A 100 19.62 -18.60 -8.98
C TRP A 100 18.54 -19.66 -9.20
N ARG A 101 17.67 -19.81 -8.20
CA ARG A 101 16.48 -20.65 -8.29
C ARG A 101 15.25 -19.85 -7.89
N LEU A 102 14.17 -20.06 -8.62
CA LEU A 102 12.85 -19.54 -8.28
C LEU A 102 12.26 -20.39 -7.15
N PHE A 103 11.83 -19.74 -6.09
CA PHE A 103 11.07 -20.33 -5.01
C PHE A 103 9.67 -19.72 -4.99
N ILE A 104 8.65 -20.57 -5.08
CA ILE A 104 7.25 -20.18 -5.01
C ILE A 104 6.67 -20.74 -3.72
N ASP A 105 6.16 -19.84 -2.89
CA ASP A 105 5.41 -20.15 -1.69
C ASP A 105 3.96 -19.76 -1.92
N SER A 106 3.11 -20.75 -2.09
CA SER A 106 1.68 -20.61 -2.27
C SER A 106 0.95 -21.02 -0.99
N SER A 107 -0.12 -20.30 -0.69
CA SER A 107 -1.06 -20.65 0.37
C SER A 107 -2.48 -20.40 -0.12
N ARG A 108 -3.47 -20.83 0.67
CA ARG A 108 -4.89 -20.56 0.37
C ARG A 108 -5.23 -19.06 0.26
N ARG A 109 -4.40 -18.17 0.81
CA ARG A 109 -4.69 -16.72 0.88
C ARG A 109 -3.70 -15.85 0.12
N SER A 110 -2.58 -16.39 -0.33
CA SER A 110 -1.55 -15.59 -0.97
C SER A 110 -0.56 -16.46 -1.73
N LEU A 111 0.04 -15.86 -2.76
CA LEU A 111 1.18 -16.36 -3.50
C LEU A 111 2.38 -15.44 -3.27
N LYS A 112 3.57 -16.01 -3.13
CA LYS A 112 4.84 -15.28 -3.07
C LYS A 112 5.87 -15.96 -3.95
N CYS A 113 6.59 -15.18 -4.73
CA CYS A 113 7.67 -15.62 -5.60
C CYS A 113 8.97 -14.93 -5.15
N VAL A 114 10.01 -15.72 -4.90
CA VAL A 114 11.28 -15.26 -4.36
C VAL A 114 12.43 -15.88 -5.15
N LEU A 115 13.43 -15.09 -5.48
CA LEU A 115 14.66 -15.53 -6.11
C LEU A 115 15.71 -15.84 -5.03
N LEU A 116 16.27 -17.04 -5.07
CA LEU A 116 17.29 -17.52 -4.13
C LEU A 116 18.59 -17.81 -4.87
N HIS A 117 19.71 -17.31 -4.37
CA HIS A 117 21.02 -17.66 -4.93
C HIS A 117 21.43 -19.06 -4.45
N ASN A 118 21.84 -19.94 -5.36
CA ASN A 118 22.12 -21.36 -5.10
C ASN A 118 23.20 -21.58 -4.03
N GLY A 119 24.23 -20.71 -4.02
CA GLY A 119 25.28 -20.73 -2.99
C GLY A 119 24.96 -19.94 -1.71
N ASN A 120 23.73 -19.44 -1.52
CA ASN A 120 23.32 -18.59 -0.39
C ASN A 120 24.23 -17.36 -0.13
N LYS A 121 24.94 -16.88 -1.17
CA LYS A 121 25.85 -15.73 -1.07
C LYS A 121 25.10 -14.41 -0.88
N TYR A 122 23.88 -14.33 -1.41
CA TYR A 122 23.02 -13.16 -1.36
C TYR A 122 21.72 -13.46 -0.61
N GLY A 123 21.10 -12.40 -0.08
CA GLY A 123 19.76 -12.49 0.50
C GLY A 123 18.72 -12.90 -0.54
N SER A 124 17.60 -13.43 -0.06
CA SER A 124 16.44 -13.76 -0.89
C SER A 124 15.78 -12.50 -1.45
N ILE A 125 15.41 -12.51 -2.73
CA ILE A 125 14.87 -11.32 -3.41
C ILE A 125 13.42 -11.56 -3.81
N PRO A 126 12.44 -10.84 -3.24
CA PRO A 126 11.05 -10.95 -3.64
C PRO A 126 10.87 -10.47 -5.09
N ILE A 127 10.34 -11.34 -5.93
CA ILE A 127 10.12 -11.07 -7.35
C ILE A 127 8.66 -11.18 -7.75
N GLY A 128 7.77 -11.56 -6.83
CA GLY A 128 6.34 -11.42 -7.06
C GLY A 128 5.50 -11.77 -5.84
N HIS A 129 4.27 -11.28 -5.82
CA HIS A 129 3.28 -11.64 -4.82
C HIS A 129 1.85 -11.40 -5.31
N SER A 130 0.91 -12.14 -4.73
CA SER A 130 -0.52 -11.87 -4.82
C SER A 130 -1.18 -12.18 -3.47
N THR A 131 -2.17 -11.39 -3.08
CA THR A 131 -2.98 -11.62 -1.86
C THR A 131 -4.37 -12.17 -2.17
N SER A 132 -4.70 -12.37 -3.45
CA SER A 132 -6.00 -12.86 -3.89
C SER A 132 -5.92 -14.16 -4.67
N MET A 133 -4.75 -14.47 -5.26
CA MET A 133 -4.54 -15.75 -5.93
C MET A 133 -4.38 -16.89 -4.91
N LYS A 134 -5.00 -18.01 -5.24
CA LYS A 134 -4.96 -19.30 -4.53
C LYS A 134 -4.56 -20.37 -5.54
N GLU A 135 -3.90 -21.44 -5.08
CA GLU A 135 -3.75 -22.64 -5.91
C GLU A 135 -5.12 -23.30 -6.12
N GLU A 136 -5.40 -23.66 -7.36
CA GLU A 136 -6.51 -24.52 -7.74
C GLU A 136 -5.89 -25.82 -8.26
N TYR A 137 -6.13 -26.93 -7.55
CA TYR A 137 -5.68 -28.28 -7.88
C TYR A 137 -6.75 -29.04 -8.66
#